data_AF-A0A1C3P3Q4-F1
#
_entry.id   AF-A0A1C3P3Q4-F1
#
_cell.length_a   1.000
_cell.length_b   1.000
_cell.length_c   1.000
_cell.angle_alpha   90.00
_cell.angle_beta   90.00
_cell.angle_gamma   90.00
#
_symmetry.space_group_name_H-M   'P 1'
#
loop_
_entity.id
_entity.type
_entity.pdbx_description
1 polymer ?
#
loop_
_entity_poly.entity_id
_entity_poly.type
_entity_poly.pdbx_seq_one_letter_code
_entity_poly.pdbx_strand_id
1 'polypeptide(L)'
;MRPFRGLDELLGDEGDLHLSDVLARDEDRDGRTDPAEIVAHTMLRRDITHTLTTLLPERAVRIVERRFGLGTGDEETLEDIGADYGVTRERIRQIQAKSLKTLRESEDAEALRSYLVDDSKTGWSGGSVEGKA
;
A
#
# COMPACT_ATOMS: atom_id res chain seq x y z
N MET A 1 -37.25 -3.89 -10.37
CA MET A 1 -36.28 -2.79 -10.52
C MET A 1 -35.55 -2.67 -9.19
N ARG A 2 -34.27 -3.05 -9.10
CA ARG A 2 -33.50 -2.90 -7.86
C ARG A 2 -33.14 -1.42 -7.69
N PRO A 3 -33.31 -0.80 -6.50
CA PRO A 3 -32.91 0.58 -6.29
C PRO A 3 -31.39 0.71 -6.44
N PHE A 4 -30.93 1.78 -7.08
CA PHE A 4 -29.52 2.12 -7.12
C PHE A 4 -29.08 2.53 -5.71
N ARG A 5 -28.04 1.87 -5.19
CA ARG A 5 -27.39 2.24 -3.93
C ARG A 5 -26.39 3.37 -4.19
N GLY A 6 -26.32 4.32 -3.26
CA GLY A 6 -25.37 5.44 -3.33
C GLY A 6 -23.98 4.96 -2.94
N LEU A 7 -22.95 5.50 -3.60
CA LEU A 7 -21.55 5.12 -3.31
C LEU A 7 -21.10 5.56 -1.91
N ASP A 8 -21.79 6.50 -1.28
CA ASP A 8 -21.49 6.94 0.10
C ASP A 8 -22.20 6.10 1.17
N GLU A 9 -22.91 5.03 0.80
CA GLU A 9 -23.56 4.14 1.75
C GLU A 9 -22.52 3.46 2.65
N LEU A 10 -22.65 3.65 3.96
CA LEU A 10 -21.84 2.96 4.96
C LEU A 10 -22.16 1.46 4.96
N LEU A 11 -21.13 0.65 4.98
CA LEU A 11 -21.17 -0.81 5.01
C LEU A 11 -20.67 -1.31 6.36
N GLY A 12 -21.24 -2.43 6.83
CA GLY A 12 -20.90 -3.03 8.12
C GLY A 12 -21.66 -2.43 9.31
N ASP A 13 -21.59 -3.09 10.47
CA ASP A 13 -22.27 -2.69 11.72
C ASP A 13 -21.56 -1.50 12.40
N GLU A 14 -20.28 -1.29 12.10
CA GLU A 14 -19.43 -0.22 12.68
C GLU A 14 -19.37 1.05 11.81
N GLY A 15 -19.84 0.99 10.55
CA GLY A 15 -20.03 2.16 9.69
C GLY A 15 -18.75 2.91 9.32
N ASP A 16 -17.62 2.21 9.25
CA ASP A 16 -16.28 2.74 8.96
C ASP A 16 -15.85 2.58 7.50
N LEU A 17 -16.66 1.87 6.70
CA LEU A 17 -16.39 1.55 5.30
C LEU A 17 -17.50 2.09 4.41
N HIS A 18 -17.18 2.89 3.41
CA HIS A 18 -18.16 3.31 2.40
C HIS A 18 -18.22 2.30 1.24
N LEU A 19 -19.36 2.26 0.54
CA LEU A 19 -19.50 1.47 -0.70
C LEU A 19 -18.51 1.92 -1.78
N SER A 20 -18.10 3.18 -1.79
CA SER A 20 -17.03 3.74 -2.62
C SER A 20 -15.67 3.11 -2.31
N ASP A 21 -15.40 2.75 -1.05
CA ASP A 21 -14.15 2.10 -0.63
C ASP A 21 -14.11 0.63 -1.08
N VAL A 22 -15.27 -0.01 -1.25
CA VAL A 22 -15.39 -1.39 -1.77
C VAL A 22 -15.33 -1.42 -3.30
N LEU A 23 -15.80 -0.36 -3.95
CA LEU A 23 -15.76 -0.20 -5.40
C LEU A 23 -14.47 0.49 -5.82
N ALA A 24 -13.34 -0.21 -5.70
CA ALA A 24 -12.11 0.20 -6.36
C ALA A 24 -12.39 0.40 -7.87
N ARG A 25 -11.94 1.54 -8.43
CA ARG A 25 -12.01 1.76 -9.88
C ARG A 25 -11.26 0.62 -10.57
N ASP A 26 -11.72 0.18 -11.73
CA ASP A 26 -11.07 -0.91 -12.48
C ASP A 26 -9.58 -0.63 -12.74
N GLU A 27 -9.20 0.65 -12.77
CA GLU A 27 -7.83 1.17 -12.92
C GLU A 27 -6.95 0.94 -11.69
N ASP A 28 -7.54 0.89 -10.49
CA ASP A 28 -6.86 0.68 -9.21
C ASP A 28 -6.80 -0.82 -8.83
N ARG A 29 -7.48 -1.68 -9.60
CA ARG A 29 -7.41 -3.13 -9.44
C ARG A 29 -6.11 -3.64 -10.06
N ASP A 30 -5.18 -4.02 -9.21
CA ASP A 30 -3.99 -4.81 -9.55
C ASP A 30 -4.39 -6.26 -9.92
N GLY A 31 -5.25 -6.43 -10.93
CA GLY A 31 -5.80 -7.72 -11.37
C GLY A 31 -6.77 -8.41 -10.40
N ARG A 32 -6.97 -7.89 -9.18
CA ARG A 32 -7.82 -8.52 -8.15
C ARG A 32 -9.30 -8.47 -8.52
N THR A 33 -9.96 -9.63 -8.49
CA THR A 33 -11.38 -9.78 -8.78
C THR A 33 -12.21 -10.17 -7.57
N ASP A 34 -11.59 -10.72 -6.51
CA ASP A 34 -12.28 -11.08 -5.27
C ASP A 34 -12.58 -9.82 -4.43
N PRO A 35 -13.86 -9.52 -4.13
CA PRO A 35 -14.23 -8.41 -3.25
C PRO A 35 -13.52 -8.43 -1.89
N ALA A 36 -13.29 -9.61 -1.30
CA ALA A 36 -12.62 -9.71 0.00
C ALA A 36 -11.16 -9.24 -0.07
N GLU A 37 -10.44 -9.65 -1.12
CA GLU A 37 -9.05 -9.22 -1.35
C GLU A 37 -8.97 -7.72 -1.65
N ILE A 38 -9.94 -7.15 -2.37
CA ILE A 38 -10.00 -5.71 -2.66
C ILE A 38 -10.15 -4.91 -1.36
N VAL A 39 -11.07 -5.33 -0.48
CA VAL A 39 -11.28 -4.67 0.81
C VAL A 39 -10.03 -4.78 1.69
N ALA A 40 -9.45 -5.98 1.80
CA ALA A 40 -8.24 -6.21 2.60
C ALA A 40 -7.06 -5.35 2.11
N HIS A 41 -6.87 -5.25 0.79
CA HIS A 41 -5.82 -4.41 0.20
C HIS A 41 -6.07 -2.91 0.42
N THR A 42 -7.33 -2.48 0.36
CA THR A 42 -7.71 -1.08 0.61
C THR A 42 -7.49 -0.70 2.07
N MET A 43 -7.87 -1.58 3.00
CA MET A 43 -7.58 -1.42 4.43
C MET A 43 -6.08 -1.35 4.70
N LEU A 44 -5.30 -2.27 4.14
CA LEU A 44 -3.83 -2.27 4.25
C LEU A 44 -3.23 -0.95 3.76
N ARG A 45 -3.64 -0.46 2.60
CA ARG A 45 -3.15 0.83 2.07
C ARG A 45 -3.48 1.99 3.00
N ARG A 46 -4.70 2.04 3.53
CA ARG A 46 -5.15 3.08 4.47
C ARG A 46 -4.29 3.07 5.73
N ASP A 47 -4.06 1.90 6.30
CA ASP A 47 -3.27 1.75 7.53
C ASP A 47 -1.81 2.12 7.30
N ILE A 48 -1.20 1.69 6.19
CA ILE A 48 0.15 2.10 5.81
C ILE A 48 0.24 3.63 5.73
N THR A 49 -0.66 4.27 5.00
CA THR A 49 -0.67 5.73 4.86
C THR A 49 -0.82 6.41 6.22
N HIS A 50 -1.76 5.94 7.05
CA HIS A 50 -1.96 6.48 8.39
C HIS A 50 -0.69 6.39 9.24
N THR A 51 -0.11 5.18 9.37
CA THR A 51 1.12 4.96 10.14
C THR A 51 2.29 5.81 9.64
N LEU A 52 2.47 5.91 8.31
CA LEU A 52 3.53 6.74 7.73
C LEU A 52 3.34 8.22 8.10
N THR A 53 2.13 8.75 7.95
CA THR A 53 1.84 10.17 8.25
C THR A 53 1.95 10.51 9.73
N THR A 54 1.69 9.55 10.62
CA THR A 54 1.83 9.72 12.07
C THR A 54 3.30 9.72 12.50
N LEU A 55 4.12 8.84 11.93
CA LEU A 55 5.49 8.60 12.41
C LEU A 55 6.57 9.42 11.69
N LEU A 56 6.32 9.84 10.46
CA LEU A 56 7.32 10.45 9.60
C LEU A 56 6.94 11.89 9.24
N PRO A 57 7.93 12.79 9.07
CA PRO A 57 7.68 14.09 8.47
C PRO A 57 7.11 13.94 7.06
N GLU A 58 6.23 14.86 6.65
CA GLU A 58 5.55 14.86 5.35
C GLU A 58 6.51 14.60 4.17
N ARG A 59 7.67 15.26 4.15
CA ARG A 59 8.69 15.04 3.12
C ARG A 59 9.18 13.60 3.05
N ALA A 60 9.38 12.96 4.20
CA ALA A 60 9.82 11.58 4.28
C ALA A 60 8.71 10.60 3.90
N VAL A 61 7.46 10.89 4.25
CA VAL A 61 6.27 10.14 3.78
C VAL A 61 6.25 10.11 2.26
N ARG A 62 6.30 11.29 1.62
CA ARG A 62 6.29 11.40 0.15
C ARG A 62 7.44 10.66 -0.52
N ILE A 63 8.64 10.73 0.04
CA ILE A 63 9.81 9.99 -0.50
C ILE A 63 9.60 8.48 -0.39
N VAL A 64 9.04 7.99 0.73
CA VAL A 64 8.75 6.57 0.94
C VAL A 64 7.63 6.11 0.01
N GLU A 65 6.55 6.88 -0.13
CA GLU A 65 5.45 6.59 -1.06
C GLU A 65 5.94 6.42 -2.49
N ARG A 66 6.69 7.42 -2.99
CA ARG A 66 7.31 7.40 -4.32
C ARG A 66 8.26 6.22 -4.52
N ARG A 67 9.08 5.92 -3.51
CA ARG A 67 10.09 4.86 -3.63
C ARG A 67 9.48 3.46 -3.72
N PHE A 68 8.36 3.22 -3.05
CA PHE A 68 7.71 1.91 -2.95
C PHE A 68 6.38 1.84 -3.72
N GLY A 69 6.05 2.86 -4.53
CA GLY A 69 4.79 2.90 -5.29
C GLY A 69 3.53 2.95 -4.42
N LEU A 70 3.62 3.37 -3.16
CA LEU A 70 2.47 3.46 -2.25
C LEU A 70 1.61 4.64 -2.71
N GLY A 71 0.49 4.38 -3.39
CA GLY A 71 -0.34 5.44 -3.95
C GLY A 71 -0.61 5.21 -5.43
N THR A 72 0.46 5.34 -6.21
CA THR A 72 0.48 5.35 -7.68
C THR A 72 0.76 3.99 -8.31
N GLY A 73 1.26 3.02 -7.54
CA GLY A 73 1.64 1.69 -8.05
C GLY A 73 3.03 1.64 -8.69
N ASP A 74 3.55 2.77 -9.17
CA ASP A 74 4.87 2.86 -9.78
C ASP A 74 5.96 3.20 -8.76
N GLU A 75 7.00 2.36 -8.69
CA GLU A 75 8.21 2.66 -7.93
C GLU A 75 9.15 3.60 -8.70
N GLU A 76 9.67 4.61 -8.02
CA GLU A 76 10.68 5.50 -8.57
C GLU A 76 12.08 5.23 -8.00
N THR A 77 13.12 5.57 -8.78
CA THR A 77 14.49 5.36 -8.34
C THR A 77 14.93 6.45 -7.35
N LEU A 78 15.95 6.15 -6.53
CA LEU A 78 16.54 7.14 -5.63
C LEU A 78 17.16 8.34 -6.38
N GLU A 79 17.54 8.14 -7.64
CA GLU A 79 18.14 9.16 -8.50
C GLU A 79 17.07 10.13 -9.01
N ASP A 80 15.95 9.60 -9.51
CA ASP A 80 14.81 10.41 -9.99
C ASP A 80 14.20 11.22 -8.85
N ILE A 81 13.94 10.57 -7.72
CA ILE A 81 13.44 11.25 -6.51
C ILE A 81 14.47 12.31 -6.06
N GLY A 82 15.77 11.99 -6.09
CA GLY A 82 16.82 12.94 -5.72
C GLY A 82 16.81 14.19 -6.60
N ALA A 83 16.70 14.00 -7.91
CA ALA A 83 16.65 15.07 -8.89
C ALA A 83 15.46 16.02 -8.63
N ASP A 84 14.26 15.47 -8.43
CA ASP A 84 13.05 16.27 -8.16
C ASP A 84 13.13 17.07 -6.86
N TYR A 85 13.72 16.49 -5.81
CA TYR A 85 13.89 17.16 -4.53
C TYR A 85 15.13 18.07 -4.47
N GLY A 86 15.91 18.17 -5.55
CA GLY A 86 17.15 18.95 -5.61
C GLY A 86 18.22 18.46 -4.63
N VAL A 87 18.26 17.17 -4.35
CA VAL A 87 19.21 16.55 -3.41
C VAL A 87 19.93 15.36 -4.02
N THR A 88 21.03 14.95 -3.41
CA THR A 88 21.78 13.78 -3.89
C THR A 88 21.00 12.50 -3.66
N ARG A 89 21.24 11.48 -4.50
CA ARG A 89 20.78 10.10 -4.30
C ARG A 89 21.06 9.60 -2.88
N GLU A 90 22.25 9.87 -2.36
CA GLU A 90 22.65 9.43 -1.02
C GLU A 90 21.78 10.08 0.07
N ARG A 91 21.34 11.33 -0.14
CA ARG A 91 20.42 11.98 0.80
C ARG A 91 19.06 11.28 0.83
N ILE A 92 18.53 10.87 -0.32
CA ILE A 92 17.29 10.08 -0.38
C ILE A 92 17.49 8.72 0.29
N ARG A 93 18.61 8.04 0.05
CA ARG A 93 18.96 6.77 0.71
C ARG A 93 18.98 6.89 2.24
N GLN A 94 19.54 7.98 2.76
CA GLN A 94 19.56 8.25 4.20
C GLN A 94 18.16 8.48 4.77
N ILE A 95 17.33 9.24 4.08
CA ILE A 95 15.93 9.48 4.49
C ILE A 95 15.18 8.15 4.51
N GLN A 96 15.31 7.32 3.47
CA GLN A 96 14.69 6.00 3.41
C GLN A 96 15.13 5.11 4.59
N ALA A 97 16.44 4.99 4.82
CA ALA A 97 16.97 4.17 5.91
C ALA A 97 16.47 4.64 7.28
N LYS A 98 16.40 5.97 7.49
CA LYS A 98 15.86 6.53 8.73
C LYS A 98 14.37 6.23 8.89
N SER A 99 13.57 6.43 7.85
CA SER A 99 12.13 6.13 7.88
C SER A 99 11.85 4.66 8.20
N LEU A 100 12.54 3.74 7.52
CA LEU A 100 12.40 2.30 7.77
C LEU A 100 12.83 1.91 9.19
N LYS A 101 13.87 2.56 9.72
CA LYS A 101 14.27 2.34 11.11
C LYS A 101 13.17 2.79 12.09
N THR A 102 12.64 3.99 11.91
CA THR A 102 11.54 4.51 12.74
C THR A 102 10.31 3.61 12.69
N LEU A 103 9.94 3.11 11.51
CA LEU A 103 8.81 2.17 11.37
C LEU A 103 9.06 0.86 12.11
N ARG A 104 10.29 0.32 12.09
CA ARG A 104 10.62 -0.91 12.81
C ARG A 104 10.59 -0.76 14.33
N GLU A 105 10.94 0.41 14.83
CA GLU A 105 11.07 0.68 16.28
C GLU A 105 9.78 1.22 16.91
N SER A 106 8.78 1.61 16.11
CA SER A 106 7.52 2.17 16.60
C SER A 106 6.50 1.10 16.97
N GLU A 107 5.79 1.30 18.08
CA GLU A 107 4.63 0.51 18.47
C GLU A 107 3.43 0.76 17.54
N ASP A 108 3.31 1.95 16.94
CA ASP A 108 2.23 2.27 15.99
C ASP A 108 2.33 1.47 14.68
N ALA A 109 3.50 0.86 14.42
CA ALA A 109 3.70 -0.07 13.30
C ALA A 109 3.36 -1.52 13.67
N GLU A 110 3.03 -1.82 14.93
CA GLU A 110 2.53 -3.14 15.38
C GLU A 110 1.23 -3.51 14.66
N ALA A 111 0.35 -2.53 14.42
CA ALA A 111 -0.88 -2.73 13.65
C ALA A 111 -0.60 -3.31 12.25
N LEU A 112 0.48 -2.87 11.60
CA LEU A 112 0.90 -3.37 10.29
C LEU A 112 1.43 -4.81 10.35
N ARG A 113 1.89 -5.30 11.51
CA ARG A 113 2.39 -6.68 11.65
C ARG A 113 1.27 -7.71 11.55
N SER A 114 0.03 -7.34 11.85
CA SER A 114 -1.15 -8.21 11.67
C SER A 114 -1.35 -8.65 10.22
N TYR A 115 -0.96 -7.82 9.25
CA TYR A 115 -1.03 -8.11 7.83
C TYR A 115 0.06 -9.09 7.34
N LEU A 116 1.12 -9.32 8.12
CA LEU A 116 2.20 -10.26 7.75
C LEU A 116 1.84 -11.73 8.01
N VAL A 117 0.72 -11.99 8.70
CA VAL A 117 0.37 -13.34 9.18
C VAL A 117 -0.12 -14.28 8.05
N ASP A 118 -0.39 -13.77 6.84
CA ASP A 118 -1.01 -14.57 5.76
C ASP A 118 -0.08 -15.04 4.63
N ASP A 119 1.22 -14.72 4.66
CA ASP A 119 2.14 -15.12 3.58
C ASP A 119 2.64 -16.58 3.70
N SER A 120 2.29 -17.28 4.77
CA SER A 120 2.70 -18.67 4.99
C SER A 120 1.77 -19.73 4.36
N LYS A 121 0.64 -19.32 3.76
CA LYS A 121 -0.34 -20.23 3.14
C LYS A 121 -0.54 -20.06 1.63
N THR A 122 0.05 -19.06 0.99
CA THR A 122 0.09 -19.00 -0.48
C THR A 122 1.20 -19.92 -0.99
N GLY A 123 0.86 -21.20 -1.09
CA GLY A 123 1.64 -22.17 -1.86
C GLY A 123 1.67 -21.74 -3.33
N TRP A 124 2.62 -20.87 -3.69
CA TRP A 124 3.06 -20.68 -5.06
C TRP A 124 3.69 -22.00 -5.52
N SER A 125 2.86 -22.87 -6.09
CA SER A 125 3.31 -23.98 -6.91
C SER A 125 3.84 -23.37 -8.20
N GLY A 126 5.14 -23.06 -8.20
CA GLY A 126 5.86 -22.60 -9.37
C GLY A 126 5.66 -23.59 -10.51
N GLY A 127 4.80 -23.22 -11.46
CA GLY A 127 4.66 -23.92 -12.72
C GLY A 127 6.00 -23.92 -13.44
N SER A 128 6.61 -25.10 -13.54
CA SER A 128 7.67 -25.33 -14.53
C SER A 128 7.02 -25.26 -15.91
N VAL A 129 7.14 -24.11 -16.54
CA VAL A 129 7.04 -24.00 -18.00
C VAL A 129 8.46 -24.20 -18.52
N GLU A 130 8.88 -25.45 -18.68
CA GLU A 130 10.06 -25.77 -19.49
C GLU A 130 9.63 -25.82 -20.94
N GLY A 131 9.98 -24.77 -21.66
CA GLY A 131 9.92 -24.70 -23.11
C GLY A 131 11.20 -25.25 -23.76
N LYS A 132 10.97 -25.97 -24.86
CA LYS A 132 11.85 -26.23 -26.01
C LYS A 132 13.05 -27.17 -25.85
N ALA A 133 12.96 -28.31 -26.56
CA ALA A 133 13.51 -28.42 -27.92
C ALA A 133 12.61 -29.30 -28.79
#